data_AF-A0A2E4WPY3-F1
#
_entry.id   AF-A0A2E4WPY3-F1
#
_cell.length_a   1.000
_cell.length_b   1.000
_cell.length_c   1.000
_cell.angle_alpha   90.00
_cell.angle_beta   90.00
_cell.angle_gamma   90.00
#
_symmetry.space_group_name_H-M   'P 1'
#
loop_
_entity.id
_entity.type
_entity.pdbx_description
1 polymer ?
#
loop_
_entity_poly.entity_id
_entity_poly.type
_entity_poly.pdbx_seq_one_letter_code
_entity_poly.pdbx_strand_id
1 'polypeptide(L)'
;MKLDEGHVYILNDVDDITGPSDYYKIGMVSKDRTVNDRIEKDHQTGNPRLVVDIHSFHSEAPFFVERHLHKHFAQFRVRREWFRLTDAQLEEVKKEAARYDGIIGPMLGGVRAFAKSPSNGNVIKLGTKDKARVELLHSELKELRYRIYEIDYKTNTIKEFLKLETAKHKGGIDGITKVTVKGGGAPSFKATIFRDSSPANKAIYDSFCTKKSISGPFKTEGLDTKAKKFPKLHLAEKAAKEKYAADKSTNDNVVDGVIPRTKTLEDKHKEYIELIMEKEDVNVEIILRELEIKKLCADNDGIEEICTWKRQESFAFDATAFKNRHPEIVEDPQYHSASKPSVAISVNSSRDYV
;
A
#
# COMPACT_ATOMS: atom_id res chain seq x y z
N MET A 1 -7.14 5.28 -10.40
CA MET A 1 -7.13 3.84 -10.09
C MET A 1 -7.74 3.50 -8.73
N LYS A 2 -7.32 4.12 -7.60
CA LYS A 2 -7.80 3.71 -6.27
C LYS A 2 -9.33 3.84 -6.05
N LEU A 3 -9.98 4.79 -6.70
CA LEU A 3 -11.42 5.08 -6.54
C LEU A 3 -12.23 4.70 -7.79
N ASP A 4 -11.58 4.08 -8.77
CA ASP A 4 -12.22 3.73 -10.04
C ASP A 4 -12.69 2.28 -9.96
N GLU A 5 -13.81 2.02 -10.66
CA GLU A 5 -14.33 0.67 -10.85
C GLU A 5 -13.42 -0.19 -11.75
N GLY A 6 -13.69 -1.48 -11.75
CA GLY A 6 -12.95 -2.46 -12.52
C GLY A 6 -13.35 -3.87 -12.13
N HIS A 7 -12.44 -4.83 -12.32
CA HIS A 7 -12.72 -6.22 -11.98
C HIS A 7 -11.68 -6.75 -10.99
N VAL A 8 -12.13 -7.59 -10.07
CA VAL A 8 -11.28 -8.44 -9.25
C VAL A 8 -11.30 -9.83 -9.88
N TYR A 9 -10.15 -10.51 -9.90
CA TYR A 9 -10.02 -11.85 -10.44
C TYR A 9 -9.20 -12.76 -9.53
N ILE A 10 -9.47 -14.05 -9.67
CA ILE A 10 -8.69 -15.15 -9.12
C ILE A 10 -8.32 -16.06 -10.30
N LEU A 11 -7.03 -16.23 -10.55
CA LEU A 11 -6.53 -17.13 -11.59
C LEU A 11 -5.92 -18.38 -10.98
N ASN A 12 -5.87 -19.45 -11.74
CA ASN A 12 -5.09 -20.65 -11.45
C ASN A 12 -4.15 -20.96 -12.61
N ASP A 13 -3.04 -21.66 -12.34
CA ASP A 13 -2.21 -22.27 -13.38
C ASP A 13 -2.50 -23.77 -13.48
N VAL A 14 -2.77 -24.21 -14.71
CA VAL A 14 -3.07 -25.60 -15.06
C VAL A 14 -1.90 -26.15 -15.87
N ASP A 15 -1.35 -27.26 -15.38
CA ASP A 15 -0.34 -28.03 -16.09
C ASP A 15 -1.04 -29.11 -16.94
N ASP A 16 -0.67 -29.25 -18.21
CA ASP A 16 -1.33 -30.21 -19.12
C ASP A 16 -1.17 -31.67 -18.67
N ILE A 17 -0.17 -31.98 -17.82
CA ILE A 17 0.11 -33.33 -17.34
C ILE A 17 -0.52 -33.52 -15.95
N THR A 18 -0.28 -32.59 -15.03
CA THR A 18 -0.70 -32.75 -13.62
C THR A 18 -2.03 -32.10 -13.27
N GLY A 19 -2.59 -31.30 -14.18
CA GLY A 19 -3.84 -30.57 -13.96
C GLY A 19 -3.66 -29.27 -13.16
N PRO A 20 -4.76 -28.73 -12.60
CA PRO A 20 -4.76 -27.51 -11.80
C PRO A 20 -3.80 -27.58 -10.60
N SER A 21 -3.07 -26.49 -10.35
CA SER A 21 -2.22 -26.38 -9.16
C SER A 21 -3.03 -25.95 -7.93
N ASP A 22 -2.42 -26.02 -6.73
CA ASP A 22 -2.93 -25.42 -5.50
C ASP A 22 -2.56 -23.92 -5.37
N TYR A 23 -1.99 -23.32 -6.41
CA TYR A 23 -1.60 -21.92 -6.47
C TYR A 23 -2.64 -21.06 -7.18
N TYR A 24 -3.04 -19.99 -6.52
CA TYR A 24 -4.05 -19.06 -7.00
C TYR A 24 -3.51 -17.64 -6.98
N LYS A 25 -3.73 -16.90 -8.06
CA LYS A 25 -3.33 -15.50 -8.17
C LYS A 25 -4.54 -14.61 -7.95
N ILE A 26 -4.48 -13.74 -6.95
CA ILE A 26 -5.52 -12.73 -6.71
C ILE A 26 -5.05 -11.39 -7.28
N GLY A 27 -5.86 -10.76 -8.11
CA GLY A 27 -5.52 -9.46 -8.69
C GLY A 27 -6.72 -8.66 -9.14
N MET A 28 -6.46 -7.52 -9.78
CA MET A 28 -7.49 -6.67 -10.36
C MET A 28 -7.07 -6.07 -11.71
N VAL A 29 -8.06 -5.60 -12.46
CA VAL A 29 -7.91 -4.76 -13.66
C VAL A 29 -8.78 -3.52 -13.54
N SER A 30 -8.36 -2.42 -14.15
CA SER A 30 -9.17 -1.22 -14.30
C SER A 30 -10.35 -1.47 -15.26
N LYS A 31 -11.38 -0.63 -15.20
CA LYS A 31 -12.51 -0.64 -16.13
C LYS A 31 -12.15 -0.69 -17.63
N ASP A 32 -11.01 -0.12 -18.02
CA ASP A 32 -10.59 -0.04 -19.43
C ASP A 32 -9.84 -1.31 -19.91
N ARG A 33 -9.82 -2.37 -19.11
CA ARG A 33 -9.11 -3.62 -19.42
C ARG A 33 -9.89 -4.83 -18.92
N THR A 34 -9.97 -5.88 -19.74
CA THR A 34 -10.63 -7.14 -19.34
C THR A 34 -9.68 -8.06 -18.57
N VAL A 35 -10.23 -9.04 -17.84
CA VAL A 35 -9.43 -10.10 -17.20
C VAL A 35 -8.71 -10.93 -18.26
N ASN A 36 -9.37 -11.22 -19.39
CA ASN A 36 -8.76 -11.93 -20.51
C ASN A 36 -7.55 -11.18 -21.09
N ASP A 37 -7.66 -9.85 -21.28
CA ASP A 37 -6.51 -9.03 -21.69
C ASP A 37 -5.33 -9.12 -20.72
N ARG A 38 -5.60 -9.29 -19.42
CA ARG A 38 -4.58 -9.44 -18.38
C ARG A 38 -3.95 -10.82 -18.43
N ILE A 39 -4.73 -11.87 -18.68
CA ILE A 39 -4.22 -13.23 -18.87
C ILE A 39 -3.30 -13.26 -20.10
N GLU A 40 -3.82 -12.95 -21.29
CA GLU A 40 -3.11 -13.10 -22.56
C GLU A 40 -1.82 -12.27 -22.63
N LYS A 41 -1.91 -10.98 -22.28
CA LYS A 41 -0.82 -10.03 -22.49
C LYS A 41 0.24 -10.06 -21.39
N ASP A 42 -0.11 -10.44 -20.16
CA ASP A 42 0.79 -10.28 -19.02
C ASP A 42 1.15 -11.60 -18.32
N HIS A 43 0.27 -12.60 -18.31
CA HIS A 43 0.47 -13.82 -17.51
C HIS A 43 0.69 -15.09 -18.35
N GLN A 44 0.10 -15.17 -19.54
CA GLN A 44 0.20 -16.35 -20.41
C GLN A 44 1.45 -16.30 -21.30
N THR A 45 1.86 -15.11 -21.75
CA THR A 45 2.99 -14.95 -22.67
C THR A 45 4.28 -15.55 -22.08
N GLY A 46 4.78 -16.63 -22.70
CA GLY A 46 5.99 -17.35 -22.26
C GLY A 46 5.79 -18.28 -21.06
N ASN A 47 4.56 -18.43 -20.56
CA ASN A 47 4.23 -19.38 -19.49
C ASN A 47 3.87 -20.74 -20.10
N PRO A 48 4.58 -21.83 -19.75
CA PRO A 48 4.25 -23.17 -20.26
C PRO A 48 2.97 -23.76 -19.66
N ARG A 49 2.46 -23.19 -18.56
CA ARG A 49 1.18 -23.59 -17.96
C ARG A 49 0.04 -22.71 -18.45
N LEU A 50 -1.14 -23.29 -18.61
CA LEU A 50 -2.34 -22.56 -18.98
C LEU A 50 -2.84 -21.75 -17.79
N VAL A 51 -2.95 -20.43 -17.94
CA VAL A 51 -3.50 -19.54 -16.93
C VAL A 51 -4.98 -19.38 -17.19
N VAL A 52 -5.81 -19.81 -16.24
CA VAL A 52 -7.28 -19.77 -16.37
C VAL A 52 -7.92 -18.83 -15.35
N ASP A 53 -8.96 -18.13 -15.77
CA ASP A 53 -9.84 -17.39 -14.86
C ASP A 53 -10.80 -18.37 -14.19
N ILE A 54 -10.64 -18.58 -12.88
CA ILE A 54 -11.54 -19.45 -12.10
C ILE A 54 -12.66 -18.66 -11.43
N HIS A 55 -12.49 -17.35 -11.27
CA HIS A 55 -13.48 -16.46 -10.67
C HIS A 55 -13.11 -15.01 -10.93
N SER A 56 -14.02 -14.26 -11.54
CA SER A 56 -13.91 -12.81 -11.64
C SER A 56 -15.27 -12.14 -11.53
N PHE A 57 -15.27 -10.90 -11.08
CA PHE A 57 -16.48 -10.09 -10.96
C PHE A 57 -16.18 -8.60 -11.10
N HIS A 58 -17.16 -7.85 -11.59
CA HIS A 58 -17.12 -6.39 -11.59
C HIS A 58 -17.25 -5.87 -10.16
N SER A 59 -16.42 -4.91 -9.81
CA SER A 59 -16.38 -4.27 -8.49
C SER A 59 -16.37 -2.75 -8.65
N GLU A 60 -17.12 -2.08 -7.79
CA GLU A 60 -17.06 -0.61 -7.64
C GLU A 60 -15.80 -0.16 -6.89
N ALA A 61 -15.07 -1.09 -6.28
CA ALA A 61 -13.94 -0.81 -5.39
C ALA A 61 -12.81 -1.85 -5.52
N PRO A 62 -12.38 -2.23 -6.73
CA PRO A 62 -11.50 -3.38 -6.95
C PRO A 62 -10.16 -3.25 -6.21
N PHE A 63 -9.62 -2.03 -6.13
CA PHE A 63 -8.40 -1.75 -5.36
C PHE A 63 -8.54 -2.09 -3.88
N PHE A 64 -9.69 -1.81 -3.28
CA PHE A 64 -9.91 -2.07 -1.86
C PHE A 64 -10.12 -3.56 -1.62
N VAL A 65 -10.90 -4.21 -2.47
CA VAL A 65 -11.17 -5.65 -2.38
C VAL A 65 -9.90 -6.46 -2.57
N GLU A 66 -9.13 -6.23 -3.64
CA GLU A 66 -7.87 -6.95 -3.90
C GLU A 66 -6.87 -6.78 -2.74
N ARG A 67 -6.68 -5.55 -2.27
CA ARG A 67 -5.80 -5.25 -1.15
C ARG A 67 -6.23 -5.96 0.13
N HIS A 68 -7.54 -5.97 0.41
CA HIS A 68 -8.10 -6.63 1.57
C HIS A 68 -7.80 -8.13 1.51
N LEU A 69 -8.13 -8.79 0.40
CA LEU A 69 -7.86 -10.22 0.20
C LEU A 69 -6.36 -10.54 0.37
N HIS A 70 -5.47 -9.70 -0.18
CA HIS A 70 -4.03 -9.94 -0.08
C HIS A 70 -3.49 -9.96 1.33
N LYS A 71 -4.12 -9.21 2.24
CA LYS A 71 -3.65 -9.06 3.61
C LYS A 71 -4.44 -9.89 4.60
N HIS A 72 -5.75 -10.00 4.43
CA HIS A 72 -6.61 -10.85 5.23
C HIS A 72 -6.20 -12.32 5.10
N PHE A 73 -5.81 -12.75 3.90
CA PHE A 73 -5.28 -14.10 3.65
C PHE A 73 -3.74 -14.14 3.56
N ALA A 74 -3.02 -13.19 4.18
CA ALA A 74 -1.56 -13.09 4.06
C ALA A 74 -0.80 -14.35 4.54
N GLN A 75 -1.39 -15.13 5.45
CA GLN A 75 -0.80 -16.39 5.92
C GLN A 75 -0.71 -17.48 4.84
N PHE A 76 -1.56 -17.44 3.82
CA PHE A 76 -1.56 -18.37 2.68
C PHE A 76 -0.82 -17.80 1.46
N ARG A 77 -0.41 -16.54 1.55
CA ARG A 77 0.27 -15.84 0.48
C ARG A 77 1.67 -16.41 0.31
N VAL A 78 2.01 -16.69 -0.94
CA VAL A 78 3.30 -17.18 -1.40
C VAL A 78 3.74 -16.30 -2.56
N ARG A 79 4.92 -15.71 -2.51
CA ARG A 79 5.51 -14.93 -3.61
C ARG A 79 4.58 -13.89 -4.25
N ARG A 80 4.59 -12.68 -3.70
CA ARG A 80 3.83 -11.54 -4.26
C ARG A 80 2.34 -11.86 -4.35
N GLU A 81 1.73 -11.96 -5.53
CA GLU A 81 0.26 -11.98 -5.70
C GLU A 81 -0.34 -13.40 -5.67
N TRP A 82 0.48 -14.42 -5.39
CA TRP A 82 0.06 -15.81 -5.36
C TRP A 82 -0.26 -16.30 -3.94
N PHE A 83 -1.14 -17.29 -3.87
CA PHE A 83 -1.64 -17.91 -2.64
C PHE A 83 -1.64 -19.41 -2.84
N ARG A 84 -1.26 -20.15 -1.82
CA ARG A 84 -1.42 -21.61 -1.79
C ARG A 84 -2.66 -21.92 -0.98
N LEU A 85 -3.72 -22.40 -1.63
CA LEU A 85 -5.05 -22.56 -1.01
C LEU A 85 -5.57 -23.98 -1.23
N THR A 86 -6.23 -24.54 -0.21
CA THR A 86 -7.12 -25.68 -0.40
C THR A 86 -8.43 -25.22 -1.05
N ASP A 87 -9.23 -26.15 -1.59
CA ASP A 87 -10.53 -25.83 -2.17
C ASP A 87 -11.45 -25.10 -1.17
N ALA A 88 -11.44 -25.53 0.10
CA ALA A 88 -12.20 -24.86 1.15
C ALA A 88 -11.74 -23.41 1.38
N GLN A 89 -10.42 -23.18 1.40
CA GLN A 89 -9.84 -21.84 1.55
C GLN A 89 -10.11 -20.95 0.33
N LEU A 90 -10.09 -21.52 -0.87
CA LEU A 90 -10.45 -20.81 -2.09
C LEU A 90 -11.91 -20.32 -2.04
N GLU A 91 -12.83 -21.17 -1.58
CA GLU A 91 -14.23 -20.78 -1.40
C GLU A 91 -14.41 -19.71 -0.30
N GLU A 92 -13.61 -19.77 0.78
CA GLU A 92 -13.56 -18.70 1.78
C GLU A 92 -13.09 -17.37 1.18
N VAL A 93 -12.05 -17.38 0.34
CA VAL A 93 -11.56 -16.19 -0.37
C VAL A 93 -12.64 -15.60 -1.27
N LYS A 94 -13.34 -16.43 -2.07
CA LYS A 94 -14.43 -15.97 -2.94
C LYS A 94 -15.59 -15.38 -2.14
N LYS A 95 -15.98 -16.04 -1.06
CA LYS A 95 -17.04 -15.57 -0.16
C LYS A 95 -16.68 -14.23 0.49
N GLU A 96 -15.44 -14.10 0.94
CA GLU A 96 -14.94 -12.87 1.56
C GLU A 96 -14.84 -11.72 0.55
N ALA A 97 -14.42 -12.01 -0.68
CA ALA A 97 -14.39 -11.05 -1.78
C ALA A 97 -15.80 -10.49 -2.06
N ALA A 98 -16.80 -11.37 -2.19
CA ALA A 98 -18.18 -10.97 -2.42
C ALA A 98 -18.77 -10.21 -1.23
N ARG A 99 -18.51 -10.67 0.01
CA ARG A 99 -18.96 -10.00 1.23
C ARG A 99 -18.41 -8.59 1.31
N TYR A 100 -17.09 -8.43 1.16
CA TYR A 100 -16.46 -7.12 1.32
C TYR A 100 -16.86 -6.18 0.19
N ASP A 101 -16.87 -6.64 -1.07
CA ASP A 101 -17.34 -5.83 -2.21
C ASP A 101 -18.78 -5.34 -2.03
N GLY A 102 -19.68 -6.20 -1.58
CA GLY A 102 -21.07 -5.85 -1.29
C GLY A 102 -21.25 -4.77 -0.22
N ILE A 103 -20.24 -4.56 0.63
CA ILE A 103 -20.22 -3.49 1.65
C ILE A 103 -19.51 -2.24 1.09
N ILE A 104 -18.26 -2.40 0.64
CA ILE A 104 -17.40 -1.27 0.28
C ILE A 104 -17.81 -0.62 -1.05
N GLY A 105 -18.31 -1.41 -1.99
CA GLY A 105 -18.70 -0.95 -3.32
C GLY A 105 -19.78 0.13 -3.28
N PRO A 106 -20.96 -0.12 -2.67
CA PRO A 106 -22.02 0.88 -2.54
C PRO A 106 -21.58 2.13 -1.76
N MET A 107 -20.77 1.96 -0.70
CA MET A 107 -20.27 3.08 0.10
C MET A 107 -19.32 3.97 -0.70
N LEU A 108 -18.40 3.35 -1.45
CA LEU A 108 -17.46 4.09 -2.31
C LEU A 108 -18.19 4.79 -3.46
N GLY A 109 -19.14 4.11 -4.10
CA GLY A 109 -20.01 4.70 -5.12
C GLY A 109 -20.70 5.97 -4.63
N GLY A 110 -21.23 5.94 -3.41
CA GLY A 110 -21.91 7.08 -2.77
C GLY A 110 -21.03 8.28 -2.45
N VAL A 111 -19.70 8.16 -2.48
CA VAL A 111 -18.77 9.28 -2.24
C VAL A 111 -17.91 9.64 -3.45
N ARG A 112 -17.94 8.82 -4.51
CA ARG A 112 -17.00 8.90 -5.64
C ARG A 112 -17.06 10.26 -6.33
N ALA A 113 -18.25 10.82 -6.51
CA ALA A 113 -18.42 12.14 -7.13
C ALA A 113 -17.76 13.26 -6.30
N PHE A 114 -17.92 13.25 -4.98
CA PHE A 114 -17.25 14.22 -4.09
C PHE A 114 -15.74 14.06 -4.10
N ALA A 115 -15.25 12.82 -4.08
CA ALA A 115 -13.81 12.53 -4.09
C ALA A 115 -13.10 12.97 -5.38
N LYS A 116 -13.84 13.09 -6.49
CA LYS A 116 -13.35 13.52 -7.81
C LYS A 116 -13.55 15.02 -8.08
N SER A 117 -14.02 15.78 -7.10
CA SER A 117 -14.27 17.22 -7.23
C SER A 117 -13.54 18.01 -6.14
N PRO A 118 -13.08 19.24 -6.43
CA PRO A 118 -12.57 20.13 -5.39
C PRO A 118 -13.65 20.37 -4.32
N SER A 119 -13.22 20.59 -3.08
CA SER A 119 -14.12 20.99 -2.01
C SER A 119 -14.48 22.48 -2.11
N ASN A 120 -15.61 22.86 -1.48
CA ASN A 120 -16.21 24.19 -1.60
C ASN A 120 -15.61 25.25 -0.65
N GLY A 121 -14.63 24.89 0.19
CA GLY A 121 -13.99 25.79 1.15
C GLY A 121 -14.68 25.90 2.51
N ASN A 122 -15.87 25.31 2.70
CA ASN A 122 -16.64 25.41 3.93
C ASN A 122 -16.29 24.30 4.91
N VAL A 123 -16.29 24.62 6.21
CA VAL A 123 -16.34 23.64 7.30
C VAL A 123 -17.73 23.69 7.90
N ILE A 124 -18.43 22.56 7.90
CA ILE A 124 -19.84 22.52 8.32
C ILE A 124 -19.98 22.04 9.76
N LYS A 125 -21.06 22.50 10.40
CA LYS A 125 -21.60 21.90 11.61
C LYS A 125 -22.86 21.13 11.22
N LEU A 126 -22.89 19.83 11.50
CA LEU A 126 -24.06 19.01 11.18
C LEU A 126 -25.24 19.35 12.09
N GLY A 127 -26.45 19.30 11.51
CA GLY A 127 -27.70 19.51 12.24
C GLY A 127 -28.01 18.37 13.22
N THR A 128 -29.00 18.58 14.09
CA THR A 128 -29.34 17.68 15.21
C THR A 128 -29.59 16.23 14.79
N LYS A 129 -30.10 15.99 13.58
CA LYS A 129 -30.40 14.63 13.07
C LYS A 129 -29.16 13.77 12.87
N ASP A 130 -28.07 14.36 12.36
CA ASP A 130 -26.85 13.63 12.01
C ASP A 130 -25.74 13.77 13.07
N LYS A 131 -25.91 14.70 14.02
CA LYS A 131 -24.93 15.00 15.07
C LYS A 131 -24.55 13.76 15.90
N ALA A 132 -25.53 13.08 16.49
CA ALA A 132 -25.26 11.90 17.32
C ALA A 132 -24.57 10.78 16.52
N ARG A 133 -24.96 10.59 15.26
CA ARG A 133 -24.34 9.60 14.37
C ARG A 133 -22.90 9.95 14.05
N VAL A 134 -22.61 11.20 13.68
CA VAL A 134 -21.24 11.59 13.32
C VAL A 134 -20.29 11.54 14.53
N GLU A 135 -20.79 11.90 15.72
CA GLU A 135 -20.01 11.84 16.96
C GLU A 135 -19.68 10.38 17.33
N LEU A 136 -20.62 9.45 17.14
CA LEU A 136 -20.37 8.02 17.31
C LEU A 136 -19.29 7.53 16.32
N LEU A 137 -19.47 7.81 15.02
CA LEU A 137 -18.50 7.43 13.98
C LEU A 137 -17.11 7.99 14.25
N HIS A 138 -17.02 9.23 14.75
CA HIS A 138 -15.76 9.87 15.12
C HIS A 138 -15.08 9.17 16.28
N SER A 139 -15.84 8.85 17.34
CA SER A 139 -15.33 8.12 18.50
C SER A 139 -14.78 6.74 18.10
N GLU A 140 -15.57 5.97 17.33
CA GLU A 140 -15.16 4.67 16.79
C GLU A 140 -13.89 4.78 15.93
N LEU A 141 -13.86 5.77 15.03
CA LEU A 141 -12.70 6.00 14.16
C LEU A 141 -11.44 6.34 14.96
N LYS A 142 -11.56 7.09 16.06
CA LYS A 142 -10.42 7.38 16.93
C LYS A 142 -9.87 6.12 17.59
N GLU A 143 -10.73 5.25 18.13
CA GLU A 143 -10.28 4.01 18.75
C GLU A 143 -9.65 3.04 17.73
N LEU A 144 -10.22 2.93 16.53
CA LEU A 144 -9.61 2.15 15.45
C LEU A 144 -8.23 2.70 15.04
N ARG A 145 -8.09 4.03 14.96
CA ARG A 145 -6.80 4.68 14.67
C ARG A 145 -5.77 4.43 15.76
N TYR A 146 -6.18 4.42 17.03
CA TYR A 146 -5.30 4.02 18.14
C TYR A 146 -4.92 2.54 18.07
N ARG A 147 -5.82 1.66 17.63
CA ARG A 147 -5.47 0.25 17.41
C ARG A 147 -4.40 0.09 16.33
N ILE A 148 -4.49 0.84 15.23
CA ILE A 148 -3.43 0.88 14.21
C ILE A 148 -2.09 1.34 14.80
N TYR A 149 -2.08 2.34 15.69
CA TYR A 149 -0.85 2.77 16.36
C TYR A 149 -0.21 1.65 17.19
N GLU A 150 -1.02 0.91 17.95
CA GLU A 150 -0.56 -0.24 18.73
C GLU A 150 0.06 -1.32 17.84
N ILE A 151 -0.68 -1.73 16.79
CA ILE A 151 -0.23 -2.74 15.82
C ILE A 151 1.07 -2.29 15.13
N ASP A 152 1.18 -1.01 14.75
CA ASP A 152 2.38 -0.47 14.12
C ASP A 152 3.61 -0.52 15.03
N TYR A 153 3.45 -0.28 16.34
CA TYR A 153 4.57 -0.46 17.27
C TYR A 153 5.04 -1.91 17.35
N LYS A 154 4.10 -2.85 17.52
CA LYS A 154 4.42 -4.29 17.59
C LYS A 154 5.08 -4.76 16.30
N THR A 155 4.46 -4.44 15.16
CA THR A 155 4.93 -4.80 13.82
C THR A 155 6.34 -4.26 13.56
N ASN A 156 6.61 -2.99 13.87
CA ASN A 156 7.93 -2.40 13.64
C ASN A 156 8.98 -2.98 14.59
N THR A 157 8.63 -3.28 15.83
CA THR A 157 9.56 -3.92 16.78
C THR A 157 10.00 -5.30 16.26
N ILE A 158 9.06 -6.11 15.76
CA ILE A 158 9.40 -7.40 15.13
C ILE A 158 10.23 -7.20 13.87
N LYS A 159 9.93 -6.19 13.04
CA LYS A 159 10.77 -5.88 11.86
C LYS A 159 12.21 -5.57 12.25
N GLU A 160 12.44 -4.72 13.25
CA GLU A 160 13.80 -4.40 13.68
C GLU A 160 14.53 -5.62 14.25
N PHE A 161 13.81 -6.51 14.96
CA PHE A 161 14.35 -7.81 15.37
C PHE A 161 14.78 -8.65 14.16
N LEU A 162 13.90 -8.90 13.19
CA LEU A 162 14.21 -9.74 12.02
C LEU A 162 15.31 -9.13 11.13
N LYS A 163 15.39 -7.79 11.05
CA LYS A 163 16.49 -7.11 10.36
C LYS A 163 17.84 -7.33 11.04
N LEU A 164 17.86 -7.32 12.37
CA LEU A 164 19.08 -7.62 13.13
C LEU A 164 19.50 -9.07 12.95
N GLU A 165 18.55 -10.01 13.06
CA GLU A 165 18.79 -11.45 12.85
C GLU A 165 19.18 -11.81 11.40
N THR A 166 18.97 -10.90 10.45
CA THR A 166 19.50 -11.07 9.08
C THR A 166 21.03 -11.03 9.06
N ALA A 167 21.68 -10.53 10.12
CA ALA A 167 23.12 -10.61 10.35
C ALA A 167 23.96 -10.20 9.13
N LYS A 168 23.51 -9.16 8.39
CA LYS A 168 24.17 -8.61 7.18
C LYS A 168 24.31 -9.58 6.00
N HIS A 169 23.64 -10.73 6.01
CA HIS A 169 23.68 -11.69 4.91
C HIS A 169 22.84 -11.21 3.73
N LYS A 170 23.44 -11.12 2.54
CA LYS A 170 22.82 -10.63 1.31
C LYS A 170 21.65 -11.48 0.84
N GLY A 171 21.65 -12.77 1.16
CA GLY A 171 20.54 -13.68 0.90
C GLY A 171 19.35 -13.51 1.86
N GLY A 172 19.50 -12.73 2.93
CA GLY A 172 18.47 -12.60 3.96
C GLY A 172 18.34 -13.83 4.84
N ILE A 173 17.29 -13.86 5.63
CA ILE A 173 16.77 -15.08 6.28
C ILE A 173 15.86 -15.76 5.27
N ASP A 174 16.12 -17.03 4.95
CA ASP A 174 15.39 -17.80 3.94
C ASP A 174 13.87 -17.62 4.07
N GLY A 175 13.23 -17.10 3.02
CA GLY A 175 11.79 -16.84 2.95
C GLY A 175 11.23 -15.76 3.91
N ILE A 176 12.01 -15.21 4.85
CA ILE A 176 11.55 -14.24 5.87
C ILE A 176 12.02 -12.82 5.55
N THR A 177 13.30 -12.61 5.26
CA THR A 177 13.82 -11.27 4.92
C THR A 177 14.45 -11.26 3.54
N LYS A 178 14.42 -10.08 2.93
CA LYS A 178 15.07 -9.80 1.65
C LYS A 178 16.02 -8.62 1.82
N VAL A 179 17.28 -8.83 1.48
CA VAL A 179 18.28 -7.77 1.43
C VAL A 179 18.42 -7.27 0.00
N THR A 180 18.31 -5.96 -0.17
CA THR A 180 18.51 -5.27 -1.45
C THR A 180 19.72 -4.38 -1.31
N VAL A 181 20.82 -4.77 -1.96
CA VAL A 181 22.05 -3.98 -2.06
C VAL A 181 21.99 -3.19 -3.36
N LYS A 182 22.02 -1.86 -3.26
CA LYS A 182 22.07 -0.96 -4.41
C LYS A 182 23.40 -0.22 -4.39
N GLY A 183 24.18 -0.39 -5.46
CA GLY A 183 25.33 0.47 -5.72
C GLY A 183 24.92 1.93 -5.96
N GLY A 184 25.92 2.81 -6.05
CA GLY A 184 25.69 4.17 -6.52
C GLY A 184 25.22 4.13 -7.96
N GLY A 185 24.05 4.70 -8.25
CA GLY A 185 23.56 4.83 -9.62
C GLY A 185 24.25 5.99 -10.34
N ALA A 186 24.40 5.87 -11.66
CA ALA A 186 24.85 6.98 -12.49
C ALA A 186 24.03 8.26 -12.21
N PRO A 187 24.66 9.44 -12.26
CA PRO A 187 23.93 10.70 -12.17
C PRO A 187 22.75 10.69 -13.16
N SER A 188 21.60 11.16 -12.66
CA SER A 188 20.39 11.29 -13.48
C SER A 188 19.71 12.62 -13.17
N PHE A 189 19.10 13.19 -14.19
CA PHE A 189 18.32 14.42 -14.10
C PHE A 189 17.36 14.40 -12.91
N LYS A 190 17.37 15.48 -12.13
CA LYS A 190 16.43 15.73 -11.04
C LYS A 190 15.66 17.01 -11.34
N ALA A 191 14.37 16.85 -11.63
CA ALA A 191 13.47 17.96 -11.92
C ALA A 191 13.43 19.00 -10.79
N THR A 192 13.63 18.60 -9.53
CA THR A 192 13.72 19.53 -8.40
C THR A 192 14.98 20.38 -8.43
N ILE A 193 16.14 19.81 -8.79
CA ILE A 193 17.38 20.57 -8.92
C ILE A 193 17.24 21.61 -10.03
N PHE A 194 16.70 21.20 -11.18
CA PHE A 194 16.39 22.11 -12.28
C PHE A 194 15.43 23.23 -11.84
N ARG A 195 14.27 22.88 -11.27
CA ARG A 195 13.27 23.84 -10.79
C ARG A 195 13.85 24.85 -9.80
N ASP A 196 14.67 24.40 -8.87
CA ASP A 196 15.18 25.22 -7.77
C ASP A 196 16.43 26.04 -8.16
N SER A 197 17.01 25.79 -9.34
CA SER A 197 18.24 26.46 -9.79
C SER A 197 18.04 27.93 -10.19
N SER A 198 16.84 28.33 -10.64
CA SER A 198 16.53 29.72 -10.96
C SER A 198 15.02 29.98 -11.10
N PRO A 199 14.55 31.23 -10.97
CA PRO A 199 13.16 31.59 -11.28
C PRO A 199 12.75 31.27 -12.72
N ALA A 200 13.65 31.40 -13.69
CA ALA A 200 13.38 31.09 -15.10
C ALA A 200 13.15 29.58 -15.29
N ASN A 201 13.99 28.74 -14.69
CA ASN A 201 13.84 27.28 -14.76
C ASN A 201 12.59 26.82 -14.01
N LYS A 202 12.23 27.48 -12.91
CA LYS A 202 10.95 27.26 -12.25
C LYS A 202 9.77 27.55 -13.18
N ALA A 203 9.79 28.66 -13.93
CA ALA A 203 8.73 29.00 -14.86
C ALA A 203 8.59 27.95 -15.98
N ILE A 204 9.71 27.46 -16.52
CA ILE A 204 9.69 26.35 -17.49
C ILE A 204 9.10 25.11 -16.82
N TYR A 205 9.61 24.69 -15.65
CA TYR A 205 9.09 23.52 -14.93
C TYR A 205 7.57 23.62 -14.70
N ASP A 206 7.09 24.77 -14.24
CA ASP A 206 5.67 25.02 -13.97
C ASP A 206 4.82 24.93 -15.24
N SER A 207 5.35 25.31 -16.42
CA SER A 207 4.65 25.13 -17.70
C SER A 207 4.43 23.65 -18.09
N PHE A 208 5.19 22.73 -17.50
CA PHE A 208 5.03 21.28 -17.67
C PHE A 208 4.25 20.62 -16.53
N CYS A 209 3.83 21.37 -15.50
CA CYS A 209 2.86 20.91 -14.52
C CYS A 209 1.46 20.90 -15.14
N THR A 210 1.16 19.84 -15.91
CA THR A 210 -0.06 19.71 -16.71
C THR A 210 -0.93 18.51 -16.33
N LYS A 211 -0.38 17.55 -15.58
CA LYS A 211 -1.10 16.34 -15.16
C LYS A 211 -2.05 16.68 -14.01
N LYS A 212 -3.27 17.06 -14.35
CA LYS A 212 -4.34 17.36 -13.40
C LYS A 212 -4.65 16.16 -12.51
N SER A 213 -4.75 16.42 -11.21
CA SER A 213 -5.18 15.47 -10.19
C SER A 213 -5.98 16.20 -9.11
N ILE A 214 -7.10 15.62 -8.70
CA ILE A 214 -7.89 16.10 -7.56
C ILE A 214 -7.67 15.14 -6.41
N SER A 215 -7.20 15.67 -5.28
CA SER A 215 -6.95 14.84 -4.10
C SER A 215 -7.00 15.67 -2.81
N GLY A 216 -7.24 14.98 -1.71
CA GLY A 216 -7.29 15.57 -0.38
C GLY A 216 -7.19 14.48 0.68
N PRO A 217 -6.25 14.56 1.64
CA PRO A 217 -6.20 13.58 2.71
C PRO A 217 -7.43 13.74 3.61
N PHE A 218 -8.02 12.63 4.01
CA PHE A 218 -8.96 12.61 5.12
C PHE A 218 -8.18 12.57 6.43
N LYS A 219 -8.50 13.47 7.36
CA LYS A 219 -7.89 13.56 8.69
C LYS A 219 -8.98 13.51 9.74
N THR A 220 -8.81 12.63 10.72
CA THR A 220 -9.64 12.57 11.92
C THR A 220 -9.13 13.61 12.92
N GLU A 221 -10.01 14.47 13.41
CA GLU A 221 -9.65 15.49 14.41
C GLU A 221 -9.53 14.90 15.82
N GLY A 222 -8.75 15.57 16.68
CA GLY A 222 -8.68 15.24 18.11
C GLY A 222 -7.97 13.92 18.45
N LEU A 223 -7.07 13.43 17.58
CA LEU A 223 -6.21 12.28 17.87
C LEU A 223 -5.00 12.68 18.73
N ASP A 224 -4.71 11.91 19.77
CA ASP A 224 -3.42 11.95 20.45
C ASP A 224 -2.32 11.43 19.53
N THR A 225 -1.09 11.94 19.72
CA THR A 225 0.07 11.41 19.00
C THR A 225 0.34 9.96 19.42
N LYS A 226 0.91 9.18 18.49
CA LYS A 226 1.27 7.76 18.71
C LYS A 226 2.08 7.55 19.99
N ALA A 227 3.03 8.45 20.26
CA ALA A 227 3.90 8.39 21.43
C ALA A 227 3.17 8.74 22.73
N LYS A 228 2.26 9.73 22.70
CA LYS A 228 1.46 10.13 23.86
C LYS A 228 0.45 9.04 24.26
N LYS A 229 -0.23 8.42 23.29
CA LYS A 229 -1.22 7.37 23.55
C LYS A 229 -0.58 6.06 24.04
N PHE A 230 0.59 5.70 23.50
CA PHE A 230 1.28 4.44 23.85
C PHE A 230 2.77 4.66 24.18
N PRO A 231 3.09 5.32 25.31
CA PRO A 231 4.48 5.66 25.66
C PRO A 231 5.37 4.44 25.87
N LYS A 232 4.85 3.37 26.47
CA LYS A 232 5.61 2.12 26.69
C LYS A 232 6.01 1.45 25.37
N LEU A 233 5.07 1.36 24.42
CA LEU A 233 5.33 0.79 23.10
C LEU A 233 6.27 1.67 22.27
N HIS A 234 6.16 3.00 22.43
CA HIS A 234 7.09 3.95 21.82
C HIS A 234 8.54 3.71 22.27
N LEU A 235 8.76 3.57 23.59
CA LEU A 235 10.09 3.29 24.13
C LEU A 235 10.63 1.93 23.66
N ALA A 236 9.79 0.90 23.60
CA ALA A 236 10.18 -0.42 23.11
C ALA A 236 10.60 -0.40 21.62
N GLU A 237 9.79 0.23 20.75
CA GLU A 237 10.13 0.37 19.33
C GLU A 237 11.42 1.21 19.14
N LYS A 238 11.58 2.28 19.93
CA LYS A 238 12.79 3.11 19.91
C LYS A 238 14.03 2.31 20.27
N ALA A 239 13.99 1.55 21.36
CA ALA A 239 15.11 0.70 21.78
C ALA A 239 15.46 -0.37 20.71
N ALA A 240 14.46 -0.96 20.06
CA ALA A 240 14.68 -1.91 18.97
C ALA A 240 15.35 -1.25 17.74
N LYS A 241 14.92 -0.04 17.37
CA LYS A 241 15.55 0.75 16.29
C LYS A 241 16.99 1.12 16.62
N GLU A 242 17.27 1.53 17.85
CA GLU A 242 18.63 1.85 18.31
C GLU A 242 19.54 0.63 18.26
N LYS A 243 19.04 -0.54 18.70
CA LYS A 243 19.76 -1.81 18.60
C LYS A 243 20.11 -2.18 17.16
N TYR A 244 19.15 -2.09 16.23
CA TYR A 244 19.42 -2.35 14.82
C TYR A 244 20.35 -1.29 14.21
N ALA A 245 20.17 -0.01 14.53
CA ALA A 245 20.98 1.08 14.00
C ALA A 245 22.47 0.94 14.37
N ALA A 246 22.78 0.41 15.56
CA ALA A 246 24.14 0.15 16.03
C ALA A 246 24.86 -0.92 15.20
N ASP A 247 24.14 -1.86 14.57
CA ASP A 247 24.71 -2.97 13.79
C ASP A 247 24.14 -3.07 12.36
N LYS A 248 23.65 -1.96 11.81
CA LYS A 248 22.95 -1.95 10.53
C LYS A 248 23.85 -2.40 9.36
N SER A 249 23.24 -3.01 8.36
CA SER A 249 23.93 -3.37 7.12
C SER A 249 24.30 -2.14 6.28
N THR A 250 25.49 -2.15 5.70
CA THR A 250 26.05 -1.15 4.78
C THR A 250 26.62 -1.87 3.56
N ASN A 251 26.94 -1.16 2.48
CA ASN A 251 27.54 -1.80 1.30
C ASN A 251 28.90 -2.44 1.61
N ASP A 252 29.60 -1.94 2.63
CA ASP A 252 30.94 -2.40 2.99
C ASP A 252 30.93 -3.61 3.93
N ASN A 253 29.80 -3.90 4.59
CA ASN A 253 29.72 -4.94 5.62
C ASN A 253 28.73 -6.08 5.33
N VAL A 254 28.02 -6.02 4.20
CA VAL A 254 27.16 -7.12 3.76
C VAL A 254 28.02 -8.29 3.30
N VAL A 255 27.62 -9.50 3.68
CA VAL A 255 28.32 -10.75 3.36
C VAL A 255 27.44 -11.63 2.48
N ASP A 256 28.06 -12.46 1.64
CA ASP A 256 27.31 -13.44 0.85
C ASP A 256 26.77 -14.57 1.74
N GLY A 257 25.72 -15.25 1.26
CA GLY A 257 25.06 -16.34 1.99
C GLY A 257 23.63 -16.01 2.42
N VAL A 258 22.96 -17.03 2.96
CA VAL A 258 21.57 -17.00 3.45
C VAL A 258 21.58 -17.51 4.89
N ILE A 259 20.83 -16.86 5.78
CA ILE A 259 20.60 -17.36 7.12
C ILE A 259 19.51 -18.43 7.06
N PRO A 260 19.78 -19.68 7.50
CA PRO A 260 18.74 -20.69 7.58
C PRO A 260 17.69 -20.32 8.63
N ARG A 261 16.44 -20.72 8.37
CA ARG A 261 15.36 -20.52 9.32
C ARG A 261 15.58 -21.34 10.58
N THR A 262 15.17 -20.76 11.70
CA THR A 262 15.01 -21.47 12.98
C THR A 262 13.55 -21.35 13.39
N LYS A 263 13.09 -22.22 14.29
CA LYS A 263 11.72 -22.16 14.81
C LYS A 263 11.37 -20.79 15.39
N THR A 264 12.31 -20.17 16.11
CA THR A 264 12.15 -18.82 16.67
C THR A 264 11.94 -17.76 15.58
N LEU A 265 12.69 -17.82 14.48
CA LEU A 265 12.54 -16.87 13.37
C LEU A 265 11.21 -17.07 12.66
N GLU A 266 10.80 -18.33 12.45
CA GLU A 266 9.51 -18.65 11.85
C GLU A 266 8.33 -18.19 12.70
N ASP A 267 8.40 -18.38 14.02
CA ASP A 267 7.36 -17.95 14.96
C ASP A 267 7.26 -16.43 15.02
N LYS A 268 8.40 -15.71 15.00
CA LYS A 268 8.42 -14.24 14.93
C LYS A 268 7.86 -13.71 13.62
N HIS A 269 8.15 -14.39 12.51
CA HIS A 269 7.59 -14.02 11.22
C HIS A 269 6.09 -14.34 11.12
N LYS A 270 5.62 -15.43 11.75
CA LYS A 270 4.20 -15.74 11.88
C LYS A 270 3.47 -14.63 12.66
N GLU A 271 4.01 -14.22 13.81
CA GLU A 271 3.48 -13.11 14.61
C GLU A 271 3.40 -11.80 13.78
N TYR A 272 4.42 -11.54 12.97
CA TYR A 272 4.43 -10.40 12.04
C TYR A 272 3.28 -10.45 11.01
N ILE A 273 3.02 -11.63 10.44
CA ILE A 273 1.95 -11.82 9.44
C ILE A 273 0.56 -11.73 10.09
N GLU A 274 0.39 -12.30 11.28
CA GLU A 274 -0.86 -12.18 12.06
C GLU A 274 -1.18 -10.71 12.36
N LEU A 275 -0.16 -9.90 12.71
CA LEU A 275 -0.33 -8.45 12.87
C LEU A 275 -0.66 -7.73 11.55
N ILE A 276 -0.17 -8.20 10.40
CA ILE A 276 -0.57 -7.66 9.09
C ILE A 276 -2.05 -7.91 8.83
N MET A 277 -2.52 -9.14 9.10
CA MET A 277 -3.92 -9.53 8.94
C MET A 277 -4.81 -8.69 9.85
N GLU A 278 -4.49 -8.63 11.15
CA GLU A 278 -5.21 -7.82 12.12
C GLU A 278 -5.24 -6.33 11.72
N LYS A 279 -4.12 -5.80 11.22
CA LYS A 279 -4.05 -4.42 10.73
C LYS A 279 -5.01 -4.20 9.56
N GLU A 280 -5.18 -5.17 8.68
CA GLU A 280 -6.11 -5.03 7.57
C GLU A 280 -7.55 -5.00 8.04
N ASP A 281 -7.95 -5.87 8.96
CA ASP A 281 -9.31 -5.89 9.48
C ASP A 281 -9.67 -4.54 10.14
N VAL A 282 -8.74 -3.97 10.90
CA VAL A 282 -8.91 -2.62 11.47
C VAL A 282 -8.95 -1.55 10.38
N ASN A 283 -8.12 -1.67 9.32
CA ASN A 283 -8.14 -0.71 8.20
C ASN A 283 -9.45 -0.77 7.42
N VAL A 284 -10.05 -1.95 7.26
CA VAL A 284 -11.35 -2.10 6.62
C VAL A 284 -12.38 -1.27 7.39
N GLU A 285 -12.50 -1.46 8.70
CA GLU A 285 -13.44 -0.69 9.52
C GLU A 285 -13.16 0.81 9.45
N ILE A 286 -11.89 1.23 9.52
CA ILE A 286 -11.51 2.64 9.33
C ILE A 286 -12.02 3.17 7.99
N ILE A 287 -11.81 2.44 6.89
CA ILE A 287 -12.24 2.87 5.57
C ILE A 287 -13.76 3.00 5.52
N LEU A 288 -14.50 2.05 6.11
CA LEU A 288 -15.96 2.10 6.15
C LEU A 288 -16.45 3.36 6.90
N ARG A 289 -15.93 3.63 8.11
CA ARG A 289 -16.32 4.84 8.87
C ARG A 289 -15.89 6.13 8.17
N GLU A 290 -14.72 6.14 7.54
CA GLU A 290 -14.31 7.27 6.72
C GLU A 290 -15.28 7.53 5.57
N LEU A 291 -15.74 6.50 4.87
CA LEU A 291 -16.68 6.66 3.76
C LEU A 291 -18.03 7.19 4.25
N GLU A 292 -18.51 6.74 5.41
CA GLU A 292 -19.72 7.30 6.03
C GLU A 292 -19.55 8.79 6.37
N ILE A 293 -18.45 9.15 7.03
CA ILE A 293 -18.17 10.56 7.38
C ILE A 293 -17.97 11.39 6.11
N LYS A 294 -17.28 10.87 5.08
CA LYS A 294 -17.10 11.55 3.79
C LYS A 294 -18.43 11.81 3.09
N LYS A 295 -19.38 10.88 3.19
CA LYS A 295 -20.74 11.06 2.65
C LYS A 295 -21.46 12.22 3.35
N LEU A 296 -21.33 12.32 4.68
CA LEU A 296 -21.88 13.45 5.45
C LEU A 296 -21.14 14.77 5.18
N CYS A 297 -19.82 14.71 4.97
CA CYS A 297 -18.98 15.86 4.64
C CYS A 297 -19.30 16.41 3.24
N ALA A 298 -19.72 15.55 2.30
CA ALA A 298 -20.09 15.91 0.94
C ALA A 298 -19.01 16.75 0.24
N ASP A 299 -19.39 17.90 -0.32
CA ASP A 299 -18.51 18.84 -1.03
C ASP A 299 -17.72 19.77 -0.11
N ASN A 300 -17.89 19.69 1.22
CA ASN A 300 -17.23 20.57 2.19
C ASN A 300 -15.76 20.19 2.44
N ASP A 301 -14.98 21.14 2.98
CA ASP A 301 -13.59 20.96 3.42
C ASP A 301 -13.50 20.09 4.69
N GLY A 302 -14.57 19.98 5.47
CA GLY A 302 -14.61 19.19 6.69
C GLY A 302 -15.90 19.35 7.50
N ILE A 303 -15.96 18.64 8.62
CA ILE A 303 -17.01 18.76 9.64
C ILE A 303 -16.31 19.22 10.93
N GLU A 304 -16.80 20.30 11.53
CA GLU A 304 -16.27 20.92 12.75
C GLU A 304 -16.01 19.85 13.83
N GLU A 305 -14.80 19.85 14.42
CA GLU A 305 -14.33 18.93 15.48
C GLU A 305 -14.28 17.42 15.13
N ILE A 306 -14.74 17.02 13.94
CA ILE A 306 -14.81 15.63 13.50
C ILE A 306 -13.68 15.29 12.52
N CYS A 307 -13.62 16.00 11.39
CA CYS A 307 -12.69 15.68 10.32
C CYS A 307 -12.35 16.85 9.40
N THR A 308 -11.17 16.77 8.80
CA THR A 308 -10.78 17.57 7.64
C THR A 308 -10.66 16.67 6.41
N TRP A 309 -11.27 17.06 5.29
CA TRP A 309 -11.17 16.37 3.99
C TRP A 309 -11.12 17.37 2.82
N LYS A 310 -10.24 18.36 2.92
CA LYS A 310 -10.05 19.39 1.88
C LYS A 310 -9.47 18.79 0.59
N ARG A 311 -10.23 18.83 -0.50
CA ARG A 311 -9.85 18.30 -1.82
C ARG A 311 -9.49 19.45 -2.74
N GLN A 312 -8.30 19.40 -3.30
CA GLN A 312 -7.80 20.46 -4.16
C GLN A 312 -7.31 19.89 -5.48
N GLU A 313 -7.47 20.71 -6.51
CA GLU A 313 -6.83 20.47 -7.79
C GLU A 313 -5.33 20.75 -7.67
N SER A 314 -4.54 19.85 -8.25
CA SER A 314 -3.09 19.95 -8.34
C SER A 314 -2.65 19.51 -9.72
N PHE A 315 -1.55 20.07 -10.19
CA PHE A 315 -0.97 19.70 -11.47
C PHE A 315 0.42 19.13 -11.26
N ALA A 316 0.59 17.86 -11.60
CA ALA A 316 1.87 17.18 -11.51
C ALA A 316 2.73 17.45 -12.75
N PHE A 317 4.04 17.48 -12.54
CA PHE A 317 5.04 17.64 -13.59
C PHE A 317 4.99 16.49 -14.60
N ASP A 318 4.85 16.82 -15.88
CA ASP A 318 4.91 15.85 -16.97
C ASP A 318 6.34 15.62 -17.44
N ALA A 319 7.05 14.74 -16.74
CA ALA A 319 8.42 14.37 -17.05
C ALA A 319 8.60 13.83 -18.49
N THR A 320 7.60 13.15 -19.05
CA THR A 320 7.68 12.61 -20.41
C THR A 320 7.62 13.74 -21.44
N ALA A 321 6.63 14.63 -21.31
CA ALA A 321 6.52 15.79 -22.19
C ALA A 321 7.74 16.72 -22.07
N PHE A 322 8.24 16.92 -20.85
CA PHE A 322 9.44 17.71 -20.59
C PHE A 322 10.66 17.12 -21.29
N LYS A 323 10.91 15.82 -21.11
CA LYS A 323 12.04 15.13 -21.75
C LYS A 323 11.98 15.22 -23.28
N ASN A 324 10.80 15.14 -23.87
CA ASN A 324 10.64 15.20 -25.32
C ASN A 324 10.87 16.62 -25.88
N ARG A 325 10.57 17.67 -25.12
CA ARG A 325 10.70 19.06 -25.58
C ARG A 325 12.00 19.75 -25.17
N HIS A 326 12.58 19.30 -24.06
CA HIS A 326 13.82 19.84 -23.49
C HIS A 326 14.86 18.74 -23.25
N PRO A 327 15.21 17.92 -24.26
CA PRO A 327 16.25 16.92 -24.10
C PRO A 327 17.58 17.53 -23.64
N GLU A 328 17.91 18.74 -24.11
CA GLU A 328 19.12 19.49 -23.75
C GLU A 328 19.22 19.78 -22.24
N ILE A 329 18.10 20.12 -21.60
CA ILE A 329 18.05 20.37 -20.16
C ILE A 329 18.14 19.06 -19.38
N VAL A 330 17.51 18.00 -19.89
CA VAL A 330 17.55 16.67 -19.25
C VAL A 330 18.95 16.08 -19.31
N GLU A 331 19.71 16.37 -20.36
CA GLU A 331 21.08 15.88 -20.53
C GLU A 331 22.13 16.72 -19.78
N ASP A 332 21.78 17.95 -19.36
CA ASP A 332 22.68 18.84 -18.65
C ASP A 332 23.11 18.29 -17.28
N PRO A 333 24.41 17.96 -17.09
CA PRO A 333 24.91 17.38 -15.85
C PRO A 333 24.70 18.25 -14.60
N GLN A 334 24.54 19.57 -14.75
CA GLN A 334 24.34 20.46 -13.59
C GLN A 334 23.04 20.17 -12.84
N TYR A 335 22.05 19.55 -13.51
CA TYR A 335 20.77 19.16 -12.92
C TYR A 335 20.71 17.69 -12.51
N HIS A 336 21.83 16.98 -12.58
CA HIS A 336 21.89 15.56 -12.25
C HIS A 336 22.31 15.34 -10.80
N SER A 337 21.82 14.27 -10.19
CA SER A 337 22.42 13.75 -8.96
C SER A 337 22.52 12.24 -8.99
N ALA A 338 23.64 11.74 -8.46
CA ALA A 338 23.87 10.33 -8.27
C ALA A 338 23.06 9.84 -7.06
N SER A 339 22.55 8.62 -7.16
CA SER A 339 22.00 7.95 -5.98
C SER A 339 23.13 7.44 -5.11
N LYS A 340 23.01 7.61 -3.80
CA LYS A 340 23.99 7.06 -2.86
C LYS A 340 23.83 5.54 -2.79
N PRO A 341 24.94 4.79 -2.66
CA PRO A 341 24.87 3.37 -2.35
C PRO A 341 24.01 3.13 -1.10
N SER A 342 23.19 2.08 -1.09
CA SER A 342 22.31 1.78 0.03
C SER A 342 22.06 0.28 0.18
N VAL A 343 21.90 -0.17 1.42
CA VAL A 343 21.40 -1.51 1.74
C VAL A 343 20.06 -1.37 2.43
N ALA A 344 19.04 -2.06 1.92
CA ALA A 344 17.71 -2.09 2.49
C ALA A 344 17.33 -3.53 2.83
N ILE A 345 16.85 -3.75 4.05
CA ILE A 345 16.31 -5.03 4.49
C ILE A 345 14.79 -4.89 4.64
N SER A 346 14.04 -5.72 3.92
CA SER A 346 12.58 -5.83 4.04
C SER A 346 12.19 -7.18 4.62
N VAL A 347 11.19 -7.20 5.50
CA VAL A 347 10.53 -8.43 5.94
C VAL A 347 9.41 -8.78 4.95
N ASN A 348 9.40 -10.02 4.47
CA ASN A 348 8.39 -10.49 3.53
C ASN A 348 7.00 -10.45 4.17
N SER A 349 5.98 -10.04 3.42
CA SER A 349 4.59 -10.06 3.90
C SER A 349 3.84 -11.34 3.48
N SER A 350 4.59 -12.40 3.23
CA SER A 350 4.13 -13.69 2.70
C SER A 350 4.98 -14.79 3.29
N ARG A 351 4.43 -16.00 3.40
CA ARG A 351 5.17 -17.16 3.90
C ARG A 351 5.73 -17.94 2.72
N ASP A 352 6.86 -17.47 2.19
CA ASP A 352 7.50 -18.05 1.00
C ASP A 352 8.21 -19.39 1.28
N TYR A 353 7.81 -20.09 2.34
CA TYR A 353 8.52 -21.22 2.91
C TYR A 353 7.63 -22.30 3.55
N VAL A 354 6.33 -22.30 3.19
CA VAL A 354 5.30 -23.24 3.70
C VAL A 354 5.20 -24.48 2.83
#